data_AF-A0A955KMH4-F1
#
_entry.id   AF-A0A955KMH4-F1
#
_cell.length_a   1.000
_cell.length_b   1.000
_cell.length_c   1.000
_cell.angle_alpha   90.00
_cell.angle_beta   90.00
_cell.angle_gamma   90.00
#
_symmetry.space_group_name_H-M   'P 1'
#
loop_
_entity.id
_entity.type
_entity.pdbx_description
1 polymer ?
#
loop_
_entity_poly.entity_id
_entity_poly.type
_entity_poly.pdbx_seq_one_letter_code
_entity_poly.pdbx_strand_id
1 'polypeptide(L)'
;GAIIFVIGLLYETIADLQIDMFIYRKMDGLENSVIMTKGLFKYSRRPNYFGETLVWWGMAIMTLSLPVGYIAFVSPLLITYIVTKVTGPMLEEIFLEKYPIEYREYMRKTNYFIPFFPKA
;
A
#
# COMPACT_ATOMS: atom_id res chain seq x y z
N GLY A 1 -9.41 12.89 -12.09
CA GLY A 1 -8.02 12.55 -12.46
C GLY A 1 -7.03 13.17 -11.51
N ALA A 2 -6.71 14.45 -11.69
CA ALA A 2 -5.69 15.16 -10.91
C ALA A 2 -5.80 15.06 -9.39
N ILE A 3 -6.99 15.25 -8.82
CA ILE A 3 -7.16 15.15 -7.36
C ILE A 3 -6.82 13.72 -6.87
N ILE A 4 -7.28 12.69 -7.58
CA ILE A 4 -7.01 11.28 -7.24
C ILE A 4 -5.51 10.99 -7.34
N PHE A 5 -4.85 11.48 -8.39
CA PHE A 5 -3.41 11.35 -8.58
C PHE A 5 -2.63 11.97 -7.42
N VAL A 6 -2.94 13.22 -7.05
CA VAL A 6 -2.25 13.93 -5.96
C VAL A 6 -2.48 13.23 -4.62
N ILE A 7 -3.70 12.79 -4.34
CA ILE A 7 -4.00 12.02 -3.13
C ILE A 7 -3.19 10.73 -3.11
N GLY A 8 -3.16 9.98 -4.22
CA GLY A 8 -2.39 8.75 -4.35
C GLY A 8 -0.91 8.97 -4.09
N LEU A 9 -0.33 9.97 -4.75
CA LEU A 9 1.08 10.32 -4.64
C LEU A 9 1.47 10.71 -3.20
N LEU A 10 0.66 11.53 -2.55
CA LEU A 10 0.87 11.89 -1.15
C LEU A 10 0.73 10.68 -0.23
N TYR A 11 -0.28 9.83 -0.47
CA TYR A 11 -0.52 8.64 0.35
C TYR A 11 0.63 7.63 0.25
N GLU A 12 1.11 7.37 -0.96
CA GLU A 12 2.28 6.53 -1.25
C GLU A 12 3.54 7.11 -0.59
N THR A 13 3.81 8.40 -0.81
CA THR A 13 5.00 9.07 -0.26
C THR A 13 5.00 9.02 1.27
N ILE A 14 3.86 9.27 1.92
CA ILE A 14 3.77 9.20 3.38
C ILE A 14 3.96 7.76 3.88
N ALA A 15 3.42 6.76 3.17
CA ALA A 15 3.58 5.36 3.55
C ALA A 15 5.05 4.91 3.46
N ASP A 16 5.75 5.28 2.40
CA ASP A 16 7.15 4.93 2.21
C ASP A 16 8.04 5.64 3.24
N LEU A 17 7.82 6.94 3.49
CA LEU A 17 8.52 7.67 4.56
C LEU A 17 8.29 7.03 5.94
N GLN A 18 7.10 6.50 6.21
CA GLN A 18 6.81 5.79 7.46
C GLN A 18 7.62 4.49 7.59
N ILE A 19 7.83 3.76 6.51
CA ILE A 19 8.67 2.56 6.49
C ILE A 19 10.14 2.93 6.65
N ASP A 20 10.62 3.95 5.94
CA ASP A 20 12.01 4.40 6.04
C ASP A 20 12.35 4.85 7.46
N MET A 21 11.48 5.65 8.07
CA MET A 21 11.62 6.06 9.47
C MET A 21 11.57 4.87 10.43
N PHE A 22 10.73 3.86 10.16
CA PHE A 22 10.67 2.64 10.97
C PHE A 22 11.97 1.83 10.88
N ILE A 23 12.52 1.68 9.68
CA ILE A 23 13.79 0.98 9.45
C ILE A 23 14.95 1.73 10.12
N TYR A 24 15.01 3.05 9.94
CA TYR A 24 16.03 3.89 10.56
C TYR A 24 16.00 3.79 12.08
N ARG A 25 14.82 3.95 12.70
CA ARG A 25 14.67 3.81 14.16
C ARG A 25 15.03 2.42 14.68
N LYS A 26 14.83 1.37 13.87
CA LYS A 26 15.28 0.01 14.21
C LYS A 26 16.81 -0.09 14.25
N MET A 27 17.49 0.50 13.27
CA MET A 27 18.96 0.49 13.20
C MET A 27 19.58 1.21 14.40
N ASP A 28 18.94 2.28 14.87
CA ASP A 28 19.37 3.04 16.05
C ASP A 28 18.96 2.40 17.40
N GLY A 29 18.31 1.22 17.38
CA GLY A 29 17.82 0.56 18.59
C GLY A 29 16.64 1.28 19.28
N LEU A 30 16.02 2.25 18.60
CA LEU A 30 14.89 3.05 19.10
C LEU A 30 13.53 2.44 18.79
N GLU A 31 13.46 1.34 18.04
CA GLU A 31 12.24 0.63 17.70
C GLU A 31 12.41 -0.88 17.90
N ASN A 32 11.70 -1.41 18.89
CA ASN A 32 11.73 -2.83 19.24
C ASN A 32 10.71 -3.67 18.46
N SER A 33 9.75 -3.03 17.77
CA SER A 33 8.71 -3.74 17.05
C SER A 33 9.27 -4.45 15.82
N VAL A 34 8.92 -5.72 15.61
CA VAL A 34 9.41 -6.50 14.45
C VAL A 34 8.75 -6.08 13.13
N ILE A 35 7.51 -5.58 13.15
CA ILE A 35 6.72 -5.19 11.97
C ILE A 35 6.19 -3.77 12.17
N MET A 36 6.11 -3.00 11.08
CA MET A 36 5.48 -1.68 11.08
C MET A 36 3.95 -1.81 11.10
N THR A 37 3.32 -1.37 12.19
CA THR A 37 1.86 -1.45 12.41
C THR A 37 1.24 -0.09 12.78
N LYS A 38 2.03 0.99 12.70
CA LYS A 38 1.65 2.35 13.08
C LYS A 38 1.40 3.22 11.84
N GLY A 39 0.79 4.39 12.03
CA GLY A 39 0.51 5.31 10.92
C GLY A 39 -0.48 4.72 9.93
N LEU A 40 -0.18 4.80 8.62
CA LEU A 40 -1.03 4.27 7.56
C LEU A 40 -1.12 2.74 7.60
N PHE A 41 -0.07 2.08 8.10
CA PHE A 41 -0.03 0.63 8.30
C PHE A 41 -1.05 0.14 9.34
N LYS A 42 -1.63 1.02 10.15
CA LYS A 42 -2.73 0.65 11.03
C LYS A 42 -4.02 0.33 10.25
N TYR A 43 -4.22 0.95 9.08
CA TYR A 43 -5.49 0.89 8.34
C TYR A 43 -5.46 -0.09 7.17
N SER A 44 -4.28 -0.31 6.60
CA SER A 44 -4.02 -1.28 5.54
C SER A 44 -2.62 -1.87 5.72
N ARG A 45 -2.43 -3.15 5.37
CA ARG A 45 -1.12 -3.80 5.41
C ARG A 45 -0.19 -3.34 4.28
N ARG A 46 -0.75 -2.75 3.22
CA ARG A 46 -0.05 -2.27 2.03
C ARG A 46 -0.52 -0.86 1.63
N PRO A 47 -0.35 0.15 2.50
CA PRO A 47 -0.84 1.50 2.22
C PRO A 47 -0.13 2.14 1.02
N ASN A 48 1.17 1.87 0.83
CA ASN A 48 1.92 2.36 -0.33
C ASN A 48 1.35 1.82 -1.65
N TYR A 49 1.04 0.52 -1.75
CA TYR A 49 0.41 -0.06 -2.95
C TYR A 49 -0.97 0.52 -3.25
N PHE A 50 -1.71 0.91 -2.20
CA PHE A 50 -2.97 1.62 -2.38
C PHE A 50 -2.74 3.01 -2.98
N GLY A 51 -1.75 3.75 -2.47
CA GLY A 51 -1.33 5.04 -3.02
C GLY A 51 -0.90 4.93 -4.48
N GLU A 52 -0.03 3.98 -4.80
CA GLU A 52 0.42 3.67 -6.17
C GLU A 52 -0.79 3.41 -7.08
N THR A 53 -1.73 2.58 -6.62
CA THR A 53 -2.94 2.28 -7.39
C THR A 53 -3.74 3.55 -7.68
N LEU A 54 -3.94 4.44 -6.69
CA LEU A 54 -4.61 5.72 -6.90
C LEU A 54 -3.87 6.63 -7.91
N VAL A 55 -2.53 6.62 -7.91
CA VAL A 55 -1.72 7.34 -8.91
C VAL A 55 -2.09 6.88 -10.32
N TRP A 56 -2.08 5.57 -10.57
CA TRP A 56 -2.40 5.01 -11.89
C TRP A 56 -3.85 5.26 -12.32
N TRP A 57 -4.81 5.11 -11.40
CA TRP A 57 -6.21 5.42 -11.67
C TRP A 57 -6.40 6.92 -11.93
N GLY A 58 -5.72 7.77 -11.17
CA GLY A 58 -5.73 9.21 -11.34
C GLY A 58 -5.25 9.63 -12.73
N MET A 59 -4.13 9.07 -13.21
CA MET A 59 -3.61 9.30 -14.56
C MET A 59 -4.58 8.81 -15.63
N ALA A 60 -5.10 7.58 -15.53
CA ALA A 60 -6.04 7.05 -16.53
C ALA A 60 -7.31 7.92 -16.65
N ILE A 61 -7.87 8.39 -15.54
CA ILE A 61 -9.05 9.27 -15.55
C ILE A 61 -8.75 10.61 -16.24
N MET A 62 -7.54 11.16 -16.14
CA MET A 62 -7.20 12.41 -16.85
C MET A 62 -7.26 12.27 -18.37
N THR A 63 -7.03 11.06 -18.89
CA THR A 63 -6.99 10.81 -20.34
C THR A 63 -8.39 10.73 -20.98
N LEU A 64 -9.47 10.64 -20.20
CA LEU A 64 -10.84 10.45 -20.71
C LEU A 64 -11.34 11.57 -21.65
N SER A 65 -10.71 12.75 -21.63
CA SER A 65 -11.01 13.82 -22.58
C SER A 65 -10.46 13.56 -24.00
N LEU A 66 -9.59 12.57 -24.17
CA LEU A 66 -9.00 12.20 -25.45
C LEU A 66 -9.89 11.18 -26.19
N PRO A 67 -9.94 11.20 -27.55
CA PRO A 67 -10.79 10.30 -28.34
C PRO A 67 -10.62 8.80 -28.05
N VAL A 68 -9.43 8.38 -27.61
CA VAL A 68 -9.10 6.98 -27.26
C VAL A 68 -8.54 6.84 -25.84
N GLY A 69 -8.82 7.80 -24.96
CA GLY A 69 -8.28 7.83 -23.60
C GLY A 69 -8.63 6.61 -22.74
N TYR A 70 -9.76 5.96 -23.01
CA TYR A 70 -10.19 4.76 -22.28
C TYR A 70 -9.19 3.60 -22.34
N ILE A 71 -8.31 3.54 -23.36
CA ILE A 71 -7.24 2.53 -23.46
C ILE A 71 -6.28 2.65 -22.26
N ALA A 72 -6.08 3.84 -21.70
CA ALA A 72 -5.19 4.06 -20.56
C ALA A 72 -5.62 3.27 -19.31
N PHE A 73 -6.87 2.81 -19.20
CA PHE A 73 -7.36 2.00 -18.08
C PHE A 73 -6.79 0.59 -18.03
N VAL A 74 -6.16 0.10 -19.11
CA VAL A 74 -5.42 -1.17 -19.08
C VAL A 74 -4.32 -1.12 -18.02
N SER A 75 -3.62 0.01 -17.88
CA SER A 75 -2.53 0.19 -16.92
C SER A 75 -2.97 0.09 -15.45
N PRO A 76 -3.92 0.91 -14.94
CA PRO A 76 -4.38 0.80 -13.55
C PRO A 76 -5.04 -0.55 -13.25
N LEU A 77 -5.69 -1.20 -14.21
CA LEU A 77 -6.22 -2.55 -14.01
C LEU A 77 -5.10 -3.56 -13.81
N LEU A 78 -4.06 -3.51 -14.65
CA LEU A 78 -2.92 -4.41 -14.55
C LEU A 78 -2.13 -4.18 -13.25
N ILE A 79 -1.81 -2.93 -12.89
CA ILE A 79 -1.08 -2.67 -11.65
C ILE A 79 -1.88 -3.09 -10.43
N THR A 80 -3.21 -2.82 -10.40
CA THR A 80 -4.09 -3.25 -9.30
C THR A 80 -4.04 -4.78 -9.15
N TYR A 81 -4.08 -5.51 -10.26
CA TYR A 81 -3.95 -6.97 -10.24
C TYR A 81 -2.59 -7.41 -9.69
N ILE A 82 -1.49 -6.85 -10.21
CA ILE A 82 -0.13 -7.22 -9.79
C ILE A 82 0.06 -6.98 -8.29
N VAL A 83 -0.29 -5.79 -7.79
CA VAL A 83 -0.05 -5.44 -6.39
C VAL A 83 -0.94 -6.20 -5.42
N THR A 84 -2.17 -6.54 -5.81
CA THR A 84 -3.11 -7.24 -4.92
C THR A 84 -3.02 -8.77 -5.01
N LYS A 85 -2.63 -9.33 -6.16
CA LYS A 85 -2.65 -10.78 -6.43
C LYS A 85 -1.29 -11.41 -6.66
N VAL A 86 -0.25 -10.64 -6.95
CA VAL A 86 1.09 -11.18 -7.25
C VAL A 86 2.09 -10.74 -6.19
N THR A 87 2.45 -9.45 -6.14
CA THR A 87 3.51 -8.97 -5.24
C THR A 87 3.04 -8.87 -3.79
N GLY A 88 1.79 -8.45 -3.57
CA GLY A 88 1.20 -8.36 -2.24
C GLY A 88 1.21 -9.71 -1.48
N PRO A 89 0.66 -10.80 -2.04
CA PRO A 89 0.65 -12.10 -1.38
C PRO A 89 2.04 -12.70 -1.19
N MET A 90 2.91 -12.58 -2.20
CA MET A 90 4.32 -13.03 -2.10
C MET A 90 5.03 -12.39 -0.90
N LEU A 91 4.83 -11.09 -0.69
CA LEU A 91 5.41 -10.41 0.47
C LEU A 91 4.71 -10.81 1.78
N GLU A 92 3.41 -11.11 1.80
CA GLU A 92 2.76 -11.65 3.02
C GLU A 92 3.35 -13.00 3.42
N GLU A 93 3.64 -13.88 2.46
CA GLU A 93 4.29 -15.16 2.69
C GLU A 93 5.67 -14.98 3.32
N ILE A 94 6.50 -14.08 2.79
CA ILE A 94 7.82 -13.75 3.35
C ILE A 94 7.71 -13.27 4.81
N PHE A 95 6.72 -12.42 5.11
CA PHE A 95 6.52 -11.95 6.49
C PHE A 95 5.96 -13.04 7.41
N LEU A 96 5.11 -13.93 6.91
CA LEU A 96 4.60 -15.08 7.66
C LEU A 96 5.69 -16.12 7.95
N GLU A 97 6.64 -16.30 7.04
CA GLU A 97 7.81 -17.15 7.26
C GLU A 97 8.74 -16.57 8.33
N LYS A 98 8.99 -15.25 8.28
CA LYS A 98 9.94 -14.58 9.17
C LYS A 98 9.37 -14.28 10.57
N TYR A 99 8.09 -13.91 10.64
CA TYR A 99 7.41 -13.47 11.88
C TYR A 99 5.98 -14.07 11.96
N PRO A 100 5.84 -15.39 12.06
CA PRO A 100 4.57 -16.10 11.90
C PRO A 100 3.50 -15.71 12.92
N ILE A 101 3.88 -15.36 14.16
CA ILE A 101 2.94 -15.06 15.23
C ILE A 101 2.50 -13.60 15.12
N GLU A 102 3.47 -12.68 15.06
CA GLU A 102 3.25 -11.24 15.04
C GLU A 102 2.53 -10.80 13.76
N TYR A 103 2.89 -11.39 12.61
CA TYR A 103 2.25 -11.04 11.35
C TYR A 103 0.82 -11.59 11.26
N ARG A 104 0.53 -12.78 11.79
CA ARG A 104 -0.86 -13.28 11.87
C ARG A 104 -1.73 -12.39 12.74
N GLU A 105 -1.24 -11.96 13.90
CA GLU A 105 -1.95 -11.02 14.77
C GLU A 105 -2.22 -9.69 14.06
N TYR A 106 -1.24 -9.18 13.30
CA TYR A 106 -1.42 -8.00 12.46
C TYR A 106 -2.45 -8.23 11.34
N MET A 107 -2.42 -9.39 10.68
CA MET A 107 -3.39 -9.75 9.64
C MET A 107 -4.83 -9.83 10.15
N ARG A 108 -5.03 -10.23 11.41
CA ARG A 108 -6.36 -10.27 12.04
C ARG A 108 -6.96 -8.87 12.22
N LYS A 109 -6.12 -7.90 12.60
CA LYS A 109 -6.55 -6.54 12.97
C LYS A 109 -6.55 -5.58 11.80
N THR A 110 -5.73 -5.80 10.78
CA THR A 110 -5.50 -4.82 9.71
C THR A 110 -5.97 -5.34 8.36
N ASN A 111 -6.65 -4.49 7.60
CA ASN A 111 -7.13 -4.81 6.26
C ASN A 111 -5.96 -5.03 5.29
N TYR A 112 -6.16 -5.89 4.29
CA TYR A 112 -5.09 -6.24 3.36
C TYR A 112 -4.61 -5.06 2.51
N PHE A 113 -5.54 -4.38 1.82
CA PHE A 113 -5.22 -3.41 0.77
C PHE A 113 -5.99 -2.10 0.92
N ILE A 114 -7.32 -2.14 0.94
CA ILE A 114 -8.14 -0.94 1.09
C ILE A 114 -8.01 -0.42 2.54
N PRO A 115 -7.59 0.84 2.75
CA PRO A 115 -7.51 1.43 4.08
C PRO A 115 -8.89 1.51 4.72
N PHE A 116 -9.05 0.86 5.87
CA PHE A 116 -10.29 0.92 6.64
C PHE A 116 -10.00 0.75 8.13
N PHE A 117 -11.00 1.00 8.98
CA PHE A 117 -10.82 0.84 10.42
C PHE A 117 -10.37 -0.59 10.78
N PRO A 118 -9.47 -0.74 11.76
CA PRO A 118 -9.01 -2.05 12.21
C PRO A 118 -10.17 -2.93 12.66
N LYS A 119 -10.06 -4.24 12.40
CA LYS A 119 -11.02 -5.23 12.88
C LYS A 119 -10.77 -5.48 14.37
N ALA A 120 -11.85 -5.51 15.15
CA ALA A 120 -11.83 -5.77 16.59
C ALA A 120 -11.33 -7.19 16.92
#